data_AF-A0A2D9Z5H9-F1
#
_entry.id   AF-A0A2D9Z5H9-F1
#
_cell.length_a   1.000
_cell.length_b   1.000
_cell.length_c   1.000
_cell.angle_alpha   90.00
_cell.angle_beta   90.00
_cell.angle_gamma   90.00
#
_symmetry.space_group_name_H-M   'P 1'
#
loop_
_entity.id
_entity.type
_entity.pdbx_description
1 polymer ?
#
loop_
_entity_poly.entity_id
_entity_poly.type
_entity_poly.pdbx_seq_one_letter_code
_entity_poly.pdbx_strand_id
1 'polypeptide(L)'
;MRCKSQLILVIAVLLLISQRAFAQQPREVKLLDQTVNGTIVTLNKNLVTLERPARSIPISRVISIGELIERANRSWVILKHGEVIVADQLQLTSQAIRIRSLFWEEVEVDWNVVRAVIRNVPKVHSARDRLIGEVLSDPSNSFVVFDQQTRIDANIRFSNNGDVLFESPGLSREIVVPFGKTRAVVVRGLGKPANFMGIVGFSDGSFGAAVDVIRDGDSLKWKTSSGVTLTSAEPLFNLEDFHVWSQLHYFRPVQDSVIYLDSLEPTSAMTLSLFDGELGHRSASSERNDDSPSSSAEIGLGHNVQQGRLRQAATTYLHGIGMKSLSRVSFNVPPETTEFQAELALDSRAGKRGSVTYHVFVKKADGDWTSVFASPVIRGSERPVPLRLNVEGVEQLALVVGMADRATIADYANWLDARFLLHRAK
;
A
#
# COMPACT_ATOMS: atom_id res chain seq x y z
N MET A 1 -19.11 44.94 1.86
CA MET A 1 -17.92 44.56 1.05
C MET A 1 -16.66 44.20 1.86
N ARG A 2 -16.54 44.51 3.16
CA ARG A 2 -15.34 44.18 3.97
C ARG A 2 -15.20 42.70 4.38
N CYS A 3 -16.28 41.91 4.39
CA CYS A 3 -16.25 40.52 4.89
C CYS A 3 -15.65 39.49 3.89
N LYS A 4 -15.74 39.74 2.57
CA LYS A 4 -15.15 38.86 1.55
C LYS A 4 -13.62 39.00 1.45
N SER A 5 -13.10 40.19 1.72
CA SER A 5 -11.66 40.47 1.70
C SER A 5 -10.91 39.80 2.85
N GLN A 6 -11.50 39.75 4.06
CA GLN A 6 -10.91 39.04 5.20
C GLN A 6 -10.92 37.51 5.03
N LEU A 7 -11.94 36.92 4.40
CA LEU A 7 -12.00 35.47 4.17
C LEU A 7 -10.95 35.00 3.16
N ILE A 8 -10.72 35.78 2.09
CA ILE A 8 -9.68 35.51 1.09
C ILE A 8 -8.28 35.66 1.72
N LEU A 9 -8.08 36.67 2.57
CA LEU A 9 -6.81 36.87 3.28
C LEU A 9 -6.52 35.75 4.28
N VAL A 10 -7.53 35.22 4.97
CA VAL A 10 -7.37 34.10 5.92
C VAL A 10 -7.09 32.78 5.18
N ILE A 11 -7.72 32.53 4.03
CA ILE A 11 -7.40 31.36 3.18
C ILE A 11 -5.98 31.48 2.61
N ALA A 12 -5.58 32.67 2.14
CA ALA A 12 -4.23 32.92 1.64
C ALA A 12 -3.17 32.75 2.76
N VAL A 13 -3.44 33.22 3.98
CA VAL A 13 -2.53 33.08 5.13
C VAL A 13 -2.47 31.65 5.65
N LEU A 14 -3.58 30.89 5.65
CA LEU A 14 -3.58 29.45 5.96
C LEU A 14 -2.86 28.62 4.90
N LEU A 15 -2.94 29.00 3.62
CA LEU A 15 -2.11 28.41 2.57
C LEU A 15 -0.63 28.78 2.76
N LEU A 16 -0.30 30.04 3.06
CA LEU A 16 1.08 30.49 3.30
C LEU A 16 1.75 29.81 4.51
N ILE A 17 1.00 29.52 5.58
CA ILE A 17 1.54 28.79 6.74
C ILE A 17 1.71 27.28 6.44
N SER A 18 0.91 26.71 5.52
CA SER A 18 1.12 25.36 4.99
C SER A 18 2.24 25.25 3.94
N GLN A 19 2.67 26.38 3.37
CA GLN A 19 3.59 26.42 2.22
C GLN A 19 5.07 26.60 2.57
N ARG A 20 5.43 26.75 3.85
CA ARG A 20 6.86 26.68 4.27
C ARG A 20 7.53 25.31 4.03
N ALA A 21 6.82 24.33 3.46
CA ALA A 21 7.30 22.97 3.22
C ALA A 21 7.61 22.63 1.74
N PHE A 22 7.51 23.58 0.80
CA PHE A 22 7.81 23.35 -0.63
C PHE A 22 9.29 23.56 -1.01
N ALA A 23 10.20 23.62 -0.03
CA ALA A 23 11.62 23.43 -0.33
C ALA A 23 11.83 21.98 -0.82
N GLN A 24 12.46 21.84 -1.98
CA GLN A 24 12.91 20.60 -2.61
C GLN A 24 13.40 19.57 -1.56
N GLN A 25 12.53 18.68 -1.09
CA GLN A 25 12.95 17.69 -0.10
C GLN A 25 13.64 16.56 -0.85
N PRO A 26 14.95 16.33 -0.60
CA PRO A 26 15.63 15.18 -1.18
C PRO A 26 14.87 13.93 -0.75
N ARG A 27 14.61 13.05 -1.72
CA ARG A 27 13.95 11.78 -1.48
C ARG A 27 15.00 10.73 -1.21
N GLU A 28 14.67 9.81 -0.31
CA GLU A 28 15.44 8.60 -0.11
C GLU A 28 15.30 7.70 -1.35
N VAL A 29 16.41 7.31 -1.95
CA VAL A 29 16.51 6.41 -3.09
C VAL A 29 17.22 5.16 -2.60
N LYS A 30 16.46 4.08 -2.44
CA LYS A 30 16.97 2.78 -2.01
C LYS A 30 17.51 2.06 -3.24
N LEU A 31 18.80 1.78 -3.25
CA LEU A 31 19.49 1.00 -4.27
C LEU A 31 19.79 -0.41 -3.77
N LEU A 32 20.13 -1.30 -4.70
CA LEU A 32 20.53 -2.68 -4.39
C LEU A 32 21.63 -2.76 -3.33
N ASP A 33 22.61 -1.86 -3.37
CA ASP A 33 23.82 -1.86 -2.54
C ASP A 33 23.81 -0.83 -1.40
N GLN A 34 23.06 0.27 -1.55
CA GLN A 34 23.13 1.42 -0.65
C GLN A 34 21.85 2.25 -0.70
N THR A 35 21.76 3.23 0.19
CA THR A 35 20.70 4.24 0.13
C THR A 35 21.32 5.61 -0.10
N VAL A 36 20.76 6.37 -1.04
CA VAL A 36 21.20 7.74 -1.34
C VAL A 36 20.04 8.71 -1.22
N ASN A 37 20.31 9.97 -0.94
CA ASN A 37 19.30 11.02 -0.96
C ASN A 37 19.49 11.90 -2.18
N GLY A 38 18.41 12.28 -2.85
CA GLY A 38 18.49 13.24 -3.96
C GLY A 38 17.13 13.64 -4.52
N THR A 39 17.14 14.66 -5.36
CA THR A 39 15.94 15.13 -6.05
C THR A 39 15.90 14.59 -7.46
N ILE A 40 14.79 13.94 -7.81
CA ILE A 40 14.53 13.40 -9.14
C ILE A 40 14.42 14.55 -10.14
N VAL A 41 15.20 14.50 -11.21
CA VAL A 41 15.15 15.43 -12.36
C VAL A 41 14.47 14.77 -13.55
N THR A 42 14.78 13.48 -13.77
CA THR A 42 14.19 12.67 -14.83
C THR A 42 13.96 11.26 -14.33
N LEU A 43 12.84 10.66 -14.75
CA LEU A 43 12.51 9.27 -14.52
C LEU A 43 11.97 8.68 -15.82
N ASN A 44 12.55 7.57 -16.26
CA ASN A 44 12.02 6.77 -17.37
C ASN A 44 12.25 5.28 -17.07
N LYS A 45 11.94 4.40 -18.04
CA LYS A 45 12.06 2.95 -17.87
C LYS A 45 13.50 2.44 -17.68
N ASN A 46 14.50 3.22 -18.09
CA ASN A 46 15.90 2.81 -18.15
C ASN A 46 16.77 3.46 -17.08
N LEU A 47 16.56 4.75 -16.79
CA LEU A 47 17.33 5.50 -15.80
C LEU A 47 16.48 6.47 -14.98
N VAL A 48 17.01 6.82 -13.80
CA VAL A 48 16.62 7.99 -13.01
C VAL A 48 17.83 8.91 -12.84
N THR A 49 17.62 10.22 -13.00
CA THR A 49 18.66 11.22 -12.76
C THR A 49 18.33 12.02 -11.51
N LEU A 50 19.31 12.15 -10.62
CA LEU A 50 19.25 12.97 -9.41
C LEU A 50 20.09 14.23 -9.60
N GLU A 51 19.70 15.35 -8.99
CA GLU A 51 20.44 16.63 -9.07
C GLU A 51 21.42 16.85 -7.91
N ARG A 52 21.08 16.36 -6.70
CA ARG A 52 21.79 16.68 -5.45
C ARG A 52 22.06 15.40 -4.65
N PRO A 53 23.17 14.68 -4.88
CA PRO A 53 24.23 14.93 -5.87
C PRO A 53 23.81 14.54 -7.30
N ALA A 54 24.42 15.19 -8.29
CA ALA A 54 24.18 14.90 -9.71
C ALA A 54 24.61 13.45 -10.03
N ARG A 55 23.64 12.57 -10.30
CA ARG A 55 23.91 11.14 -10.54
C ARG A 55 22.85 10.55 -11.45
N SER A 56 23.28 9.83 -12.48
CA SER A 56 22.40 8.99 -13.29
C SER A 56 22.50 7.55 -12.80
N ILE A 57 21.37 6.93 -12.50
CA ILE A 57 21.28 5.60 -11.92
C ILE A 57 20.38 4.75 -12.81
N PRO A 58 20.85 3.58 -13.29
CA PRO A 58 20.00 2.63 -14.00
C PRO A 58 18.82 2.17 -13.15
N ILE A 59 17.62 2.09 -13.71
CA ILE A 59 16.42 1.61 -13.02
C ILE A 59 16.60 0.19 -12.48
N SER A 60 17.41 -0.64 -13.13
CA SER A 60 17.76 -1.98 -12.65
C SER A 60 18.49 -2.02 -11.30
N ARG A 61 19.03 -0.89 -10.83
CA ARG A 61 19.68 -0.77 -9.52
C ARG A 61 18.78 -0.17 -8.43
N VAL A 62 17.59 0.32 -8.78
CA VAL A 62 16.72 1.10 -7.90
C VAL A 62 15.67 0.19 -7.29
N ILE A 63 15.70 -0.03 -5.98
CA ILE A 63 14.65 -0.80 -5.31
C ILE A 63 13.40 0.06 -5.19
N SER A 64 13.53 1.26 -4.64
CA SER A 64 12.42 2.21 -4.51
C SER A 64 12.93 3.64 -4.33
N ILE A 65 12.05 4.60 -4.56
CA ILE A 65 12.28 6.03 -4.36
C ILE A 65 11.15 6.56 -3.49
N GLY A 66 11.49 7.24 -2.39
CA GLY A 66 10.57 7.89 -1.48
C GLY A 66 9.65 6.92 -0.73
N GLU A 67 8.48 7.41 -0.35
CA GLU A 67 7.56 6.75 0.57
C GLU A 67 6.14 6.79 0.00
N LEU A 68 5.46 5.64 0.03
CA LEU A 68 4.05 5.58 -0.34
C LEU A 68 3.20 6.05 0.84
N ILE A 69 2.37 7.06 0.59
CA ILE A 69 1.52 7.67 1.61
C ILE A 69 0.06 7.59 1.17
N GLU A 70 -0.81 7.10 2.04
CA GLU A 70 -2.25 7.10 1.81
C GLU A 70 -2.95 8.27 2.51
N ARG A 71 -3.81 8.98 1.78
CA ARG A 71 -4.64 10.05 2.35
C ARG A 71 -6.04 9.58 2.71
N ALA A 72 -6.50 10.00 3.89
CA ALA A 72 -7.84 9.75 4.41
C ALA A 72 -8.82 10.88 4.04
N ASN A 73 -10.11 10.66 4.29
CA ASN A 73 -11.22 11.63 4.11
C ASN A 73 -11.42 12.15 2.69
N ARG A 74 -10.81 11.50 1.72
CA ARG A 74 -11.09 11.70 0.30
C ARG A 74 -11.76 10.45 -0.23
N SER A 75 -12.43 10.57 -1.36
CA SER A 75 -12.97 9.39 -2.03
C SER A 75 -11.86 8.75 -2.88
N TRP A 76 -11.88 7.44 -3.01
CA TRP A 76 -10.94 6.70 -3.84
C TRP A 76 -11.71 6.06 -4.99
N VAL A 77 -11.23 6.25 -6.20
CA VAL A 77 -11.63 5.46 -7.37
C VAL A 77 -10.55 4.43 -7.61
N ILE A 78 -10.91 3.16 -7.49
CA ILE A 78 -10.01 2.03 -7.71
C ILE A 78 -10.27 1.51 -9.12
N LEU A 79 -9.24 1.49 -9.95
CA LEU A 79 -9.29 0.95 -11.30
C LEU A 79 -9.15 -0.58 -11.31
N LYS A 80 -9.44 -1.20 -12.44
CA LYS A 80 -9.49 -2.66 -12.60
C LYS A 80 -8.18 -3.39 -12.25
N HIS A 81 -7.02 -2.76 -12.38
CA HIS A 81 -5.73 -3.35 -11.98
C HIS A 81 -5.23 -2.88 -10.60
N GLY A 82 -6.09 -2.25 -9.81
CA GLY A 82 -5.80 -1.85 -8.42
C GLY A 82 -5.17 -0.46 -8.27
N GLU A 83 -5.07 0.33 -9.34
CA GLU A 83 -4.66 1.72 -9.23
C GLU A 83 -5.71 2.54 -8.47
N VAL A 84 -5.25 3.42 -7.58
CA VAL A 84 -6.08 4.27 -6.74
C VAL A 84 -5.91 5.72 -7.17
N ILE A 85 -7.02 6.34 -7.54
CA ILE A 85 -7.13 7.76 -7.85
C ILE A 85 -7.87 8.44 -6.71
N VAL A 86 -7.24 9.44 -6.09
CA VAL A 86 -7.84 10.25 -5.05
C VAL A 86 -8.73 11.32 -5.68
N ALA A 87 -9.98 11.34 -5.21
CA ALA A 87 -11.03 12.23 -5.70
C ALA A 87 -11.56 13.12 -4.58
N ASP A 88 -11.63 14.42 -4.87
CA ASP A 88 -12.24 15.43 -4.01
C ASP A 88 -13.74 15.57 -4.28
N GLN A 89 -14.12 15.46 -5.55
CA GLN A 89 -15.52 15.37 -5.97
C GLN A 89 -15.67 14.28 -7.02
N LEU A 90 -16.82 13.62 -6.98
CA LEU A 90 -17.21 12.56 -7.89
C LEU A 90 -18.58 12.88 -8.47
N GLN A 91 -18.71 12.75 -9.78
CA GLN A 91 -19.98 12.77 -10.47
C GLN A 91 -20.12 11.47 -11.25
N LEU A 92 -21.09 10.65 -10.85
CA LEU A 92 -21.37 9.35 -11.46
C LEU A 92 -22.44 9.55 -12.54
N THR A 93 -22.22 8.97 -13.71
CA THR A 93 -23.22 8.87 -14.78
C THR A 93 -23.46 7.39 -15.10
N SER A 94 -24.39 7.12 -16.01
CA SER A 94 -24.67 5.74 -16.46
C SER A 94 -23.49 5.10 -17.20
N GLN A 95 -22.57 5.89 -17.77
CA GLN A 95 -21.47 5.40 -18.61
C GLN A 95 -20.10 5.58 -17.97
N ALA A 96 -19.91 6.64 -17.18
CA ALA A 96 -18.60 7.01 -16.66
C ALA A 96 -18.67 7.66 -15.29
N ILE A 97 -17.49 7.82 -14.70
CA ILE A 97 -17.25 8.59 -13.49
C ILE A 97 -16.38 9.77 -13.86
N ARG A 98 -16.87 10.96 -13.56
CA ARG A 98 -16.10 12.18 -13.63
C ARG A 98 -15.46 12.46 -12.28
N ILE A 99 -14.14 12.53 -12.30
CA ILE A 99 -13.29 12.68 -11.12
C ILE A 99 -12.72 14.09 -11.14
N ARG A 100 -12.94 14.82 -10.05
CA ARG A 100 -12.27 16.10 -9.79
C ARG A 100 -11.37 15.94 -8.58
N SER A 101 -10.11 16.31 -8.76
CA SER A 101 -9.10 16.33 -7.72
C SER A 101 -8.51 17.73 -7.61
N LEU A 102 -7.98 18.06 -6.44
CA LEU A 102 -7.14 19.25 -6.25
C LEU A 102 -5.75 19.06 -6.87
N PHE A 103 -5.36 17.81 -7.14
CA PHE A 103 -4.04 17.46 -7.69
C PHE A 103 -4.09 17.09 -9.17
N TRP A 104 -5.11 16.34 -9.61
CA TRP A 104 -5.31 15.95 -11.00
C TRP A 104 -6.31 16.88 -11.71
N GLU A 105 -6.08 17.13 -13.00
CA GLU A 105 -7.08 17.71 -13.89
C GLU A 105 -8.36 16.84 -13.93
N GLU A 106 -9.49 17.46 -14.32
CA GLU A 106 -10.76 16.75 -14.45
C GLU A 106 -10.62 15.62 -15.48
N VAL A 107 -10.93 14.40 -15.05
CA VAL A 107 -10.85 13.20 -15.89
C VAL A 107 -12.18 12.45 -15.86
N GLU A 108 -12.57 11.91 -17.01
CA GLU A 108 -13.74 11.05 -17.15
C GLU A 108 -13.28 9.61 -17.40
N VAL A 109 -13.77 8.69 -16.57
CA VAL A 109 -13.32 7.29 -16.54
C VAL A 109 -14.51 6.36 -16.74
N ASP A 110 -14.48 5.54 -17.78
CA ASP A 110 -15.52 4.56 -18.09
C ASP A 110 -15.63 3.49 -16.98
N TRP A 111 -16.85 3.09 -16.62
CA TRP A 111 -17.10 1.99 -15.67
C TRP A 111 -16.42 0.66 -16.06
N ASN A 112 -16.09 0.46 -17.32
CA ASN A 112 -15.35 -0.70 -17.83
C ASN A 112 -13.91 -0.81 -17.28
N VAL A 113 -13.32 0.29 -16.82
CA VAL A 113 -11.98 0.30 -16.22
C VAL A 113 -12.00 0.56 -14.71
N VAL A 114 -13.19 0.76 -14.11
CA VAL A 114 -13.36 0.99 -12.68
C VAL A 114 -13.71 -0.32 -11.97
N ARG A 115 -12.95 -0.64 -10.92
CA ARG A 115 -13.25 -1.74 -10.00
C ARG A 115 -14.22 -1.29 -8.92
N ALA A 116 -13.89 -0.20 -8.24
CA ALA A 116 -14.64 0.25 -7.08
C ALA A 116 -14.55 1.76 -6.87
N VAL A 117 -15.55 2.29 -6.16
CA VAL A 117 -15.55 3.67 -5.69
C VAL A 117 -15.81 3.65 -4.19
N ILE A 118 -14.85 4.13 -3.41
CA ILE A 118 -14.93 4.22 -1.94
C ILE A 118 -15.13 5.68 -1.57
N ARG A 119 -16.17 5.97 -0.79
CA ARG A 119 -16.46 7.32 -0.30
C ARG A 119 -15.80 7.56 1.06
N ASN A 120 -15.23 8.76 1.21
CA ASN A 120 -14.74 9.29 2.49
C ASN A 120 -13.89 8.28 3.28
N VAL A 121 -12.78 7.83 2.69
CA VAL A 121 -11.92 6.76 3.23
C VAL A 121 -11.59 7.00 4.72
N PRO A 122 -11.76 6.00 5.62
CA PRO A 122 -11.63 6.21 7.06
C PRO A 122 -10.26 6.78 7.49
N LYS A 123 -10.26 7.68 8.48
CA LYS A 123 -9.02 8.15 9.15
C LYS A 123 -8.33 7.02 9.91
N VAL A 124 -9.10 6.21 10.63
CA VAL A 124 -8.59 5.11 11.44
C VAL A 124 -8.12 3.97 10.54
N HIS A 125 -6.85 3.57 10.65
CA HIS A 125 -6.25 2.54 9.79
C HIS A 125 -7.00 1.21 9.83
N SER A 126 -7.41 0.73 11.01
CA SER A 126 -8.15 -0.53 11.11
C SER A 126 -9.50 -0.51 10.38
N ALA A 127 -10.24 0.59 10.46
CA ALA A 127 -11.49 0.75 9.74
C ALA A 127 -11.25 0.88 8.22
N ARG A 128 -10.19 1.56 7.81
CA ARG A 128 -9.78 1.68 6.41
C ARG A 128 -9.39 0.33 5.82
N ASP A 129 -8.55 -0.41 6.52
CA ASP A 129 -8.03 -1.70 6.06
C ASP A 129 -9.16 -2.72 5.93
N ARG A 130 -10.10 -2.77 6.90
CA ARG A 130 -11.28 -3.63 6.78
C ARG A 130 -12.13 -3.27 5.56
N LEU A 131 -12.37 -1.98 5.32
CA LEU A 131 -13.15 -1.53 4.16
C LEU A 131 -12.44 -1.87 2.84
N ILE A 132 -11.12 -1.66 2.76
CA ILE A 132 -10.34 -2.01 1.57
C ILE A 132 -10.31 -3.53 1.37
N GLY A 133 -10.08 -4.29 2.45
CA GLY A 133 -10.09 -5.75 2.42
C GLY A 133 -11.43 -6.29 1.93
N GLU A 134 -12.55 -5.75 2.43
CA GLU A 134 -13.89 -6.09 1.95
C GLU A 134 -14.08 -5.73 0.47
N VAL A 135 -13.65 -4.55 0.02
CA VAL A 135 -13.76 -4.11 -1.39
C VAL A 135 -12.92 -4.99 -2.34
N LEU A 136 -11.81 -5.54 -1.85
CA LEU A 136 -10.89 -6.36 -2.64
C LEU A 136 -11.08 -7.87 -2.43
N SER A 137 -11.91 -8.30 -1.46
CA SER A 137 -12.02 -9.72 -1.08
C SER A 137 -12.65 -10.60 -2.15
N ASP A 138 -13.60 -10.05 -2.92
CA ASP A 138 -14.33 -10.79 -3.94
C ASP A 138 -14.01 -10.24 -5.33
N PRO A 139 -13.00 -10.79 -6.02
CA PRO A 139 -12.48 -10.23 -7.26
C PRO A 139 -13.41 -10.44 -8.47
N SER A 140 -14.60 -11.02 -8.31
CA SER A 140 -15.50 -11.33 -9.43
C SER A 140 -16.86 -10.69 -9.30
N ASN A 141 -17.38 -10.55 -8.07
CA ASN A 141 -18.74 -10.07 -7.85
C ASN A 141 -18.85 -8.55 -7.72
N SER A 142 -20.04 -8.07 -8.04
CA SER A 142 -20.49 -6.70 -7.78
C SER A 142 -21.24 -6.63 -6.47
N PHE A 143 -20.99 -5.60 -5.68
CA PHE A 143 -21.66 -5.40 -4.39
C PHE A 143 -21.58 -3.95 -3.93
N VAL A 144 -22.48 -3.60 -3.01
CA VAL A 144 -22.53 -2.30 -2.36
C VAL A 144 -22.30 -2.47 -0.87
N VAL A 145 -21.40 -1.67 -0.32
CA VAL A 145 -21.17 -1.54 1.12
C VAL A 145 -21.81 -0.25 1.60
N PHE A 146 -22.60 -0.32 2.67
CA PHE A 146 -23.26 0.82 3.30
C PHE A 146 -22.50 1.32 4.54
N ASP A 147 -22.86 2.49 5.06
CA ASP A 147 -22.15 3.11 6.20
C ASP A 147 -22.16 2.26 7.49
N GLN A 148 -23.13 1.36 7.65
CA GLN A 148 -23.21 0.41 8.76
C GLN A 148 -22.48 -0.93 8.49
N GLN A 149 -21.63 -0.98 7.45
CA GLN A 149 -20.97 -2.21 6.99
C GLN A 149 -21.93 -3.31 6.55
N THR A 150 -23.19 -2.95 6.24
CA THR A 150 -24.09 -3.86 5.53
C THR A 150 -23.58 -4.00 4.10
N ARG A 151 -23.44 -5.26 3.66
CA ARG A 151 -23.08 -5.60 2.29
C ARG A 151 -24.29 -6.16 1.56
N ILE A 152 -24.50 -5.72 0.33
CA ILE A 152 -25.50 -6.29 -0.58
C ILE A 152 -24.80 -6.70 -1.86
N ASP A 153 -24.77 -8.00 -2.12
CA ASP A 153 -24.27 -8.59 -3.37
C ASP A 153 -25.37 -8.53 -4.44
N ALA A 154 -25.08 -7.85 -5.55
CA ALA A 154 -26.02 -7.68 -6.65
C ALA A 154 -25.32 -7.10 -7.89
N ASN A 155 -25.93 -7.32 -9.05
CA ASN A 155 -25.56 -6.59 -10.26
C ASN A 155 -26.05 -5.14 -10.13
N ILE A 156 -25.21 -4.21 -10.57
CA ILE A 156 -25.41 -2.77 -10.32
C ILE A 156 -25.35 -2.00 -11.64
N ARG A 157 -26.30 -1.09 -11.85
CA ARG A 157 -26.25 -0.03 -12.86
C ARG A 157 -26.25 1.34 -12.19
N PHE A 158 -25.90 2.37 -12.96
CA PHE A 158 -25.93 3.75 -12.51
C PHE A 158 -26.90 4.59 -13.32
N SER A 159 -27.63 5.48 -12.64
CA SER A 159 -28.45 6.49 -13.30
C SER A 159 -27.58 7.66 -13.77
N ASN A 160 -28.10 8.50 -14.67
CA ASN A 160 -27.44 9.76 -15.04
C ASN A 160 -27.35 10.76 -13.88
N ASN A 161 -28.12 10.55 -12.81
CA ASN A 161 -28.09 11.35 -11.60
C ASN A 161 -27.13 10.78 -10.54
N GLY A 162 -26.45 9.68 -10.85
CA GLY A 162 -25.50 9.02 -9.95
C GLY A 162 -26.14 8.10 -8.91
N ASP A 163 -27.40 7.71 -9.09
CA ASP A 163 -28.04 6.71 -8.23
C ASP A 163 -27.58 5.30 -8.61
N VAL A 164 -27.50 4.43 -7.61
CA VAL A 164 -27.14 3.02 -7.74
C VAL A 164 -28.41 2.20 -7.87
N LEU A 165 -28.58 1.52 -9.00
CA LEU A 165 -29.73 0.66 -9.27
C LEU A 165 -29.32 -0.80 -9.14
N PHE A 166 -30.05 -1.56 -8.33
CA PHE A 166 -29.83 -2.99 -8.16
C PHE A 166 -30.63 -3.76 -9.18
N GLU A 167 -29.95 -4.57 -10.00
CA GLU A 167 -30.57 -5.53 -10.89
C GLU A 167 -30.79 -6.85 -10.15
N SER A 168 -32.04 -7.30 -10.04
CA SER A 168 -32.34 -8.65 -9.55
C SER A 168 -33.41 -9.30 -10.42
N PRO A 169 -33.14 -10.49 -10.99
CA PRO A 169 -34.15 -11.25 -11.71
C PRO A 169 -35.20 -11.76 -10.71
N GLY A 170 -36.31 -11.03 -10.57
CA GLY A 170 -37.44 -11.41 -9.72
C GLY A 170 -38.04 -10.28 -8.88
N LEU A 171 -37.41 -9.11 -8.80
CA LEU A 171 -38.00 -7.94 -8.14
C LEU A 171 -38.99 -7.23 -9.08
N SER A 172 -40.20 -6.97 -8.59
CA SER A 172 -41.23 -6.20 -9.31
C SER A 172 -40.94 -4.69 -9.37
N ARG A 173 -39.97 -4.21 -8.59
CA ARG A 173 -39.49 -2.82 -8.57
C ARG A 173 -37.97 -2.80 -8.47
N GLU A 174 -37.32 -1.95 -9.27
CA GLU A 174 -35.89 -1.68 -9.13
C GLU A 174 -35.62 -1.02 -7.77
N ILE A 175 -34.62 -1.53 -7.03
CA ILE A 175 -34.15 -0.89 -5.80
C ILE A 175 -33.19 0.21 -6.21
N VAL A 176 -33.51 1.46 -5.85
CA VAL A 176 -32.71 2.63 -6.15
C VAL A 176 -32.11 3.17 -4.85
N VAL A 177 -30.79 3.28 -4.81
CA VAL A 177 -30.04 3.78 -3.67
C VAL A 177 -29.21 4.98 -4.12
N PRO A 178 -29.39 6.17 -3.49
CA PRO A 178 -28.52 7.30 -3.78
C PRO A 178 -27.07 6.97 -3.42
N PHE A 179 -26.11 7.26 -4.31
CA PHE A 179 -24.68 7.05 -4.02
C PHE A 179 -24.21 7.79 -2.76
N GLY A 180 -24.90 8.88 -2.41
CA GLY A 180 -24.74 9.62 -1.15
C GLY A 180 -24.97 8.79 0.13
N LYS A 181 -25.61 7.62 0.04
CA LYS A 181 -25.90 6.70 1.16
C LYS A 181 -25.03 5.44 1.15
N THR A 182 -24.18 5.27 0.14
CA THR A 182 -23.26 4.15 0.07
C THR A 182 -21.90 4.53 0.62
N ARG A 183 -21.20 3.54 1.15
CA ARG A 183 -19.82 3.65 1.62
C ARG A 183 -18.83 3.27 0.53
N ALA A 184 -19.10 2.15 -0.15
CA ALA A 184 -18.36 1.72 -1.31
C ALA A 184 -19.29 1.06 -2.32
N VAL A 185 -18.95 1.17 -3.60
CA VAL A 185 -19.63 0.47 -4.69
C VAL A 185 -18.56 -0.29 -5.47
N VAL A 186 -18.77 -1.59 -5.66
CA VAL A 186 -17.88 -2.50 -6.38
C VAL A 186 -18.65 -3.06 -7.57
N VAL A 187 -18.13 -2.87 -8.78
CA VAL A 187 -18.92 -3.05 -10.02
C VAL A 187 -18.39 -4.16 -10.90
N ARG A 188 -17.11 -4.49 -10.79
CA ARG A 188 -16.45 -5.43 -11.72
C ARG A 188 -15.30 -6.13 -11.07
N GLY A 189 -14.81 -7.19 -11.70
CA GLY A 189 -13.67 -7.93 -11.21
C GLY A 189 -12.32 -7.22 -11.24
N LEU A 190 -11.37 -7.71 -10.44
CA LEU A 190 -9.97 -7.28 -10.49
C LEU A 190 -9.24 -8.01 -11.63
N GLY A 191 -8.53 -7.25 -12.46
CA GLY A 191 -7.60 -7.77 -13.45
C GLY A 191 -6.16 -7.69 -12.94
N LYS A 192 -5.26 -8.47 -13.56
CA LYS A 192 -3.82 -8.34 -13.33
C LYS A 192 -3.22 -7.30 -14.29
N PRO A 193 -2.42 -6.34 -13.80
CA PRO A 193 -1.72 -5.42 -14.69
C PRO A 193 -0.69 -6.18 -15.55
N ALA A 194 -0.56 -5.79 -16.81
CA ALA A 194 0.49 -6.25 -17.71
C ALA A 194 1.29 -5.05 -18.24
N ASN A 195 2.57 -5.28 -18.58
CA ASN A 195 3.42 -4.31 -19.28
C ASN A 195 3.54 -2.93 -18.62
N PHE A 196 3.78 -2.90 -17.31
CA PHE A 196 3.96 -1.66 -16.53
C PHE A 196 5.43 -1.50 -16.10
N MET A 197 5.90 -0.27 -15.93
CA MET A 197 7.29 0.03 -15.54
C MET A 197 7.52 -0.11 -14.03
N GLY A 198 6.47 0.07 -13.23
CA GLY A 198 6.57 0.08 -11.77
C GLY A 198 5.30 0.61 -11.10
N ILE A 199 5.32 0.62 -9.77
CA ILE A 199 4.29 1.26 -8.95
C ILE A 199 4.73 2.69 -8.64
N VAL A 200 3.83 3.65 -8.81
CA VAL A 200 4.05 5.06 -8.49
C VAL A 200 3.11 5.50 -7.38
N GLY A 201 3.48 6.56 -6.65
CA GLY A 201 2.63 7.22 -5.67
C GLY A 201 2.88 8.73 -5.67
N PHE A 202 1.80 9.50 -5.54
CA PHE A 202 1.78 10.95 -5.65
C PHE A 202 1.44 11.62 -4.32
N SER A 203 1.72 12.92 -4.24
CA SER A 203 1.57 13.73 -3.02
C SER A 203 0.14 13.77 -2.43
N ASP A 204 -0.87 13.62 -3.29
CA ASP A 204 -2.31 13.56 -2.96
C ASP A 204 -2.73 12.20 -2.37
N GLY A 205 -1.85 11.20 -2.44
CA GLY A 205 -2.10 9.83 -2.03
C GLY A 205 -2.67 8.94 -3.14
N SER A 206 -2.72 9.40 -4.39
CA SER A 206 -2.98 8.54 -5.55
C SER A 206 -1.79 7.64 -5.79
N PHE A 207 -2.01 6.37 -6.11
CA PHE A 207 -0.93 5.41 -6.34
C PHE A 207 -1.38 4.24 -7.21
N GLY A 208 -0.45 3.56 -7.88
CA GLY A 208 -0.78 2.37 -8.67
C GLY A 208 0.26 2.02 -9.71
N ALA A 209 -0.04 1.01 -10.52
CA ALA A 209 0.82 0.62 -11.63
C ALA A 209 0.86 1.70 -12.72
N ALA A 210 2.07 2.09 -13.11
CA ALA A 210 2.33 3.02 -14.20
C ALA A 210 2.92 2.29 -15.39
N VAL A 211 2.37 2.52 -16.57
CA VAL A 211 3.02 2.18 -17.85
C VAL A 211 4.10 3.21 -18.17
N ASP A 212 3.84 4.47 -17.83
CA ASP A 212 4.75 5.59 -18.02
C ASP A 212 4.40 6.76 -17.08
N VAL A 213 5.40 7.57 -16.75
CA VAL A 213 5.25 8.87 -16.08
C VAL A 213 6.05 9.90 -16.85
N ILE A 214 5.35 10.82 -17.49
CA ILE A 214 5.93 11.77 -18.43
C ILE A 214 5.84 13.17 -17.84
N ARG A 215 6.95 13.91 -17.86
CA ARG A 215 6.92 15.35 -17.60
C ARG A 215 6.47 16.08 -18.86
N ASP A 216 5.45 16.92 -18.74
CA ASP A 216 4.97 17.81 -19.79
C ASP A 216 4.92 19.23 -19.23
N GLY A 217 5.96 20.03 -19.49
CA GLY A 217 6.15 21.33 -18.86
C GLY A 217 6.23 21.25 -17.33
N ASP A 218 5.27 21.88 -16.67
CA ASP A 218 5.10 21.93 -15.22
C ASP A 218 4.08 20.91 -14.69
N SER A 219 3.67 19.97 -15.54
CA SER A 219 2.73 18.89 -15.18
C SER A 219 3.35 17.50 -15.33
N LEU A 220 2.87 16.55 -14.53
CA LEU A 220 3.12 15.11 -14.68
C LEU A 220 1.92 14.44 -15.33
N LYS A 221 2.20 13.62 -16.34
CA LYS A 221 1.24 12.70 -16.95
C LYS A 221 1.51 11.28 -16.48
N TRP A 222 0.57 10.70 -15.74
CA TRP A 222 0.59 9.30 -15.33
C TRP A 222 -0.28 8.47 -16.27
N LYS A 223 0.33 7.53 -16.99
CA LYS A 223 -0.39 6.51 -17.77
C LYS A 223 -0.55 5.25 -16.93
N THR A 224 -1.78 4.95 -16.50
CA THR A 224 -2.06 3.77 -15.67
C THR A 224 -2.01 2.48 -16.50
N SER A 225 -1.80 1.34 -15.85
CA SER A 225 -1.92 0.02 -16.50
C SER A 225 -3.35 -0.30 -16.98
N SER A 226 -4.36 0.30 -16.33
CA SER A 226 -5.76 0.20 -16.69
C SER A 226 -6.15 1.02 -17.93
N GLY A 227 -5.24 1.84 -18.48
CA GLY A 227 -5.43 2.61 -19.72
C GLY A 227 -5.93 4.05 -19.50
N VAL A 228 -5.99 4.52 -18.25
CA VAL A 228 -6.38 5.89 -17.92
C VAL A 228 -5.13 6.77 -17.92
N THR A 229 -5.22 7.99 -18.48
CA THR A 229 -4.14 8.98 -18.40
C THR A 229 -4.59 10.13 -17.51
N LEU A 230 -3.79 10.44 -16.51
CA LEU A 230 -4.02 11.52 -15.56
C LEU A 230 -2.95 12.59 -15.75
N THR A 231 -3.35 13.85 -15.81
CA THR A 231 -2.44 15.00 -15.88
C THR A 231 -2.56 15.76 -14.56
N SER A 232 -1.45 16.06 -13.89
CA SER A 232 -1.47 16.91 -12.70
C SER A 232 -1.91 18.32 -13.09
N ALA A 233 -2.72 18.96 -12.26
CA ALA A 233 -3.08 20.36 -12.45
C ALA A 233 -1.85 21.26 -12.31
N GLU A 234 -1.77 22.30 -13.13
CA GLU A 234 -0.74 23.31 -13.01
C GLU A 234 -0.85 24.04 -11.66
N PRO A 235 0.27 24.44 -11.04
CA PRO A 235 0.25 25.24 -9.83
C PRO A 235 -0.56 26.53 -10.05
N LEU A 236 -1.52 26.80 -9.17
CA LEU A 236 -2.33 28.04 -9.22
C LEU A 236 -1.48 29.33 -9.07
N PHE A 237 -0.27 29.20 -8.55
CA PHE A 237 0.68 30.30 -8.37
C PHE A 237 2.01 29.91 -9.01
N ASN A 238 2.62 30.84 -9.74
CA ASN A 238 3.97 30.66 -10.23
C ASN A 238 4.93 30.65 -9.03
N LEU A 239 5.56 29.52 -8.79
CA LEU A 239 6.49 29.31 -7.68
C LEU A 239 7.88 29.15 -8.29
N GLU A 240 8.79 30.09 -7.99
CA GLU A 240 10.15 30.11 -8.54
C GLU A 240 10.92 28.78 -8.30
N ASP A 241 10.57 28.04 -7.24
CA ASP A 241 11.18 26.76 -6.86
C ASP A 241 10.32 25.52 -7.17
N PHE A 242 9.23 25.64 -7.95
CA PHE A 242 8.38 24.48 -8.23
C PHE A 242 9.10 23.46 -9.12
N HIS A 243 9.33 22.29 -8.55
CA HIS A 243 9.86 21.15 -9.28
C HIS A 243 8.77 20.10 -9.46
N VAL A 244 8.32 19.89 -10.69
CA VAL A 244 7.21 18.98 -11.03
C VAL A 244 7.37 17.57 -10.47
N TRP A 245 8.60 17.03 -10.46
CA TRP A 245 8.90 15.70 -9.88
C TRP A 245 8.81 15.63 -8.35
N SER A 246 8.73 16.78 -7.64
CA SER A 246 8.51 16.80 -6.19
C SER A 246 7.15 16.20 -5.81
N GLN A 247 6.19 16.23 -6.75
CA GLN A 247 4.86 15.66 -6.60
C GLN A 247 4.85 14.13 -6.62
N LEU A 248 5.87 13.50 -7.23
CA LEU A 248 6.08 12.06 -7.17
C LEU A 248 6.72 11.71 -5.82
N HIS A 249 5.95 11.06 -4.97
CA HIS A 249 6.37 10.70 -3.61
C HIS A 249 6.92 9.28 -3.52
N TYR A 250 6.49 8.40 -4.42
CA TYR A 250 6.89 7.00 -4.42
C TYR A 250 7.11 6.50 -5.85
N PHE A 251 8.17 5.73 -6.05
CA PHE A 251 8.37 4.95 -7.25
C PHE A 251 9.08 3.64 -6.92
N ARG A 252 8.54 2.51 -7.40
CA ARG A 252 9.16 1.19 -7.30
C ARG A 252 9.11 0.50 -8.65
N PRO A 253 10.25 0.30 -9.33
CA PRO A 253 10.26 -0.37 -10.62
C PRO A 253 9.91 -1.85 -10.50
N VAL A 254 9.44 -2.44 -11.60
CA VAL A 254 9.40 -3.90 -11.75
C VAL A 254 10.82 -4.39 -12.02
N GLN A 255 11.27 -5.40 -11.27
CA GLN A 255 12.63 -5.94 -11.38
C GLN A 255 12.62 -7.46 -11.26
N ASP A 256 13.32 -8.12 -12.18
CA ASP A 256 13.46 -9.58 -12.15
C ASP A 256 14.53 -10.04 -11.14
N SER A 257 15.46 -9.15 -10.77
CA SER A 257 16.53 -9.45 -9.82
C SER A 257 16.12 -9.29 -8.35
N VAL A 258 14.84 -9.02 -8.08
CA VAL A 258 14.31 -8.83 -6.73
C VAL A 258 13.09 -9.71 -6.55
N ILE A 259 13.15 -10.61 -5.58
CA ILE A 259 12.03 -11.49 -5.21
C ILE A 259 11.58 -11.11 -3.81
N TYR A 260 10.37 -10.59 -3.67
CA TYR A 260 9.80 -10.28 -2.36
C TYR A 260 9.28 -11.56 -1.70
N LEU A 261 9.50 -11.71 -0.39
CA LEU A 261 9.15 -12.95 0.32
C LEU A 261 7.64 -13.19 0.39
N ASP A 262 6.81 -12.16 0.31
CA ASP A 262 5.36 -12.29 0.28
C ASP A 262 4.81 -12.81 -1.06
N SER A 263 5.67 -12.90 -2.09
CA SER A 263 5.37 -13.58 -3.34
C SER A 263 5.77 -15.06 -3.34
N LEU A 264 6.46 -15.52 -2.29
CA LEU A 264 6.91 -16.90 -2.13
C LEU A 264 6.00 -17.68 -1.20
N GLU A 265 5.86 -18.97 -1.45
CA GLU A 265 5.21 -19.90 -0.53
C GLU A 265 6.17 -20.23 0.62
N PRO A 266 5.76 -20.03 1.89
CA PRO A 266 6.56 -20.47 3.04
C PRO A 266 6.69 -21.99 3.06
N THR A 267 7.88 -22.48 3.44
CA THR A 267 8.10 -23.92 3.66
C THR A 267 7.57 -24.38 5.02
N SER A 268 7.52 -23.48 5.99
CA SER A 268 6.96 -23.73 7.32
C SER A 268 6.58 -22.41 7.97
N ALA A 269 5.48 -22.39 8.70
CA ALA A 269 5.06 -21.27 9.53
C ALA A 269 4.56 -21.80 10.87
N MET A 270 4.93 -21.13 11.96
CA MET A 270 4.51 -21.48 13.31
C MET A 270 4.38 -20.22 14.15
N THR A 271 3.27 -20.09 14.88
CA THR A 271 3.07 -19.04 15.88
C THR A 271 2.68 -19.71 17.20
N LEU A 272 3.41 -19.40 18.27
CA LEU A 272 3.06 -19.86 19.62
C LEU A 272 2.17 -18.82 20.29
N SER A 273 1.03 -19.27 20.78
CA SER A 273 0.15 -18.44 21.61
C SER A 273 0.50 -18.59 23.08
N LEU A 274 1.02 -17.53 23.68
CA LEU A 274 1.13 -17.44 25.14
C LEU A 274 -0.17 -16.84 25.67
N PHE A 275 -0.99 -17.70 26.29
CA PHE A 275 -2.33 -17.39 26.81
C PHE A 275 -3.42 -17.11 25.75
N ASP A 276 -3.71 -18.07 24.86
CA ASP A 276 -5.05 -18.16 24.24
C ASP A 276 -6.04 -18.78 25.25
N GLY A 277 -6.05 -18.24 26.47
CA GLY A 277 -7.12 -18.46 27.42
C GLY A 277 -8.32 -17.65 26.97
N GLU A 278 -8.99 -18.06 25.89
CA GLU A 278 -10.35 -17.61 25.65
C GLU A 278 -11.20 -18.09 26.84
N LEU A 279 -11.49 -17.19 27.80
CA LEU A 279 -12.82 -17.17 28.40
C LEU A 279 -13.79 -16.66 27.32
N GLY A 280 -13.90 -17.42 26.23
CA GLY A 280 -14.81 -17.13 25.15
C GLY A 280 -16.22 -17.34 25.69
N HIS A 281 -17.02 -16.27 25.68
CA HIS A 281 -18.45 -16.45 25.56
C HIS A 281 -18.69 -17.24 24.27
N ARG A 282 -18.84 -18.57 24.40
CA ARG A 282 -19.44 -19.40 23.36
C ARG A 282 -20.85 -18.86 23.13
N SER A 283 -21.02 -17.95 22.18
CA SER A 283 -22.33 -17.74 21.57
C SER A 283 -22.67 -19.04 20.86
N ALA A 284 -23.56 -19.82 21.45
CA ALA A 284 -24.05 -21.08 20.94
C ALA A 284 -24.84 -20.86 19.64
N SER A 285 -24.15 -20.78 18.50
CA SER A 285 -24.80 -20.87 17.18
C SER A 285 -23.87 -21.24 16.03
N SER A 286 -22.78 -21.97 16.27
CA SER A 286 -22.08 -22.67 15.19
C SER A 286 -21.44 -23.96 15.69
N GLU A 287 -22.27 -24.99 15.87
CA GLU A 287 -21.80 -26.37 15.78
C GLU A 287 -21.48 -26.66 14.30
N ARG A 288 -20.26 -26.33 13.88
CA ARG A 288 -19.62 -27.01 12.77
C ARG A 288 -18.47 -27.81 13.35
N ASN A 289 -18.55 -29.12 13.17
CA ASN A 289 -17.45 -30.04 13.39
C ASN A 289 -16.34 -29.70 12.38
N ASP A 290 -15.35 -28.95 12.84
CA ASP A 290 -14.09 -28.79 12.14
C ASP A 290 -13.00 -28.97 13.20
N ASP A 291 -12.35 -30.15 13.20
CA ASP A 291 -11.17 -30.49 14.02
C ASP A 291 -9.92 -29.71 13.55
N SER A 292 -10.10 -28.48 13.07
CA SER A 292 -9.02 -27.56 12.73
C SER A 292 -8.59 -26.80 13.99
N PRO A 293 -7.31 -26.79 14.35
CA PRO A 293 -6.84 -26.14 15.57
C PRO A 293 -7.23 -24.66 15.54
N SER A 294 -7.93 -24.24 16.58
CA SER A 294 -8.39 -22.87 16.83
C SER A 294 -7.30 -21.83 16.54
N SER A 295 -7.55 -20.99 15.53
CA SER A 295 -6.85 -19.77 15.09
C SER A 295 -5.45 -19.52 15.69
N SER A 296 -4.45 -20.25 15.22
CA SER A 296 -3.08 -19.73 15.23
C SER A 296 -3.07 -18.44 14.41
N ALA A 297 -2.55 -17.34 14.95
CA ALA A 297 -2.45 -16.09 14.19
C ALA A 297 -1.61 -16.34 12.92
N GLU A 298 -2.26 -16.28 11.77
CA GLU A 298 -1.66 -16.51 10.47
C GLU A 298 -0.54 -15.49 10.20
N ILE A 299 0.55 -15.96 9.61
CA ILE A 299 1.64 -15.11 9.13
C ILE A 299 1.09 -14.28 7.97
N GLY A 300 1.21 -12.95 8.07
CA GLY A 300 0.65 -12.05 7.08
C GLY A 300 1.58 -11.84 5.89
N LEU A 301 1.42 -12.62 4.82
CA LEU A 301 2.17 -12.39 3.57
C LEU A 301 1.56 -11.18 2.83
N GLY A 302 2.33 -10.10 2.71
CA GLY A 302 1.90 -8.86 2.04
C GLY A 302 0.93 -8.01 2.86
N HIS A 303 0.69 -8.38 4.12
CA HIS A 303 -0.20 -7.67 5.04
C HIS A 303 0.32 -7.77 6.47
N ASN A 304 -0.08 -6.84 7.34
CA ASN A 304 0.26 -6.91 8.76
C ASN A 304 -0.52 -8.04 9.45
N VAL A 305 -0.14 -8.36 10.68
CA VAL A 305 -0.77 -9.45 11.46
C VAL A 305 -2.25 -9.24 11.82
N GLN A 306 -2.83 -8.11 11.42
CA GLN A 306 -4.24 -7.77 11.62
C GLN A 306 -4.99 -7.67 10.29
N GLN A 307 -4.48 -8.33 9.24
CA GLN A 307 -5.10 -8.39 7.91
C GLN A 307 -5.23 -7.02 7.21
N GLY A 308 -4.39 -6.05 7.62
CA GLY A 308 -4.34 -4.71 7.04
C GLY A 308 -3.02 -4.45 6.32
N ARG A 309 -2.85 -3.25 5.76
CA ARG A 309 -1.59 -2.93 5.07
C ARG A 309 -0.43 -2.80 6.05
N LEU A 310 0.75 -3.20 5.61
CA LEU A 310 2.01 -3.02 6.31
C LEU A 310 2.31 -1.52 6.43
N ARG A 311 2.40 -1.00 7.67
CA ARG A 311 2.68 0.43 7.90
C ARG A 311 3.69 0.65 9.01
N GLN A 312 4.54 1.64 8.82
CA GLN A 312 5.30 2.27 9.89
C GLN A 312 5.07 3.77 9.80
N ALA A 313 4.66 4.39 10.92
CA ALA A 313 4.23 5.79 10.94
C ALA A 313 3.19 6.11 9.84
N ALA A 314 3.51 7.03 8.92
CA ALA A 314 2.64 7.41 7.80
C ALA A 314 2.94 6.64 6.50
N THR A 315 4.01 5.85 6.49
CA THR A 315 4.51 5.15 5.30
C THR A 315 3.81 3.80 5.18
N THR A 316 3.20 3.57 4.03
CA THR A 316 2.63 2.27 3.63
C THR A 316 3.68 1.50 2.84
N TYR A 317 3.86 0.23 3.19
CA TYR A 317 4.71 -0.70 2.45
C TYR A 317 3.84 -1.65 1.64
N LEU A 318 4.27 -1.92 0.41
CA LEU A 318 3.54 -2.79 -0.51
C LEU A 318 3.93 -4.25 -0.39
N HIS A 319 5.13 -4.52 0.15
CA HIS A 319 5.64 -5.87 0.37
C HIS A 319 6.18 -6.03 1.79
N GLY A 320 6.19 -7.28 2.24
CA GLY A 320 6.74 -7.67 3.52
C GLY A 320 5.88 -8.70 4.22
N ILE A 321 6.22 -8.98 5.47
CA ILE A 321 5.56 -10.02 6.26
C ILE A 321 5.14 -9.46 7.62
N GLY A 322 3.86 -9.57 7.94
CA GLY A 322 3.31 -9.31 9.27
C GLY A 322 3.38 -10.54 10.18
N MET A 323 3.88 -10.37 11.40
CA MET A 323 4.08 -11.45 12.36
C MET A 323 3.69 -11.00 13.78
N LYS A 324 3.32 -11.95 14.64
CA LYS A 324 3.31 -11.71 16.10
C LYS A 324 4.65 -12.11 16.69
N SER A 325 4.97 -11.64 17.90
CA SER A 325 6.03 -12.28 18.70
C SER A 325 5.78 -13.78 18.88
N LEU A 326 6.86 -14.53 19.08
CA LEU A 326 6.87 -15.98 19.24
C LEU A 326 6.39 -16.72 17.99
N SER A 327 6.76 -16.18 16.83
CA SER A 327 6.47 -16.80 15.55
C SER A 327 7.73 -16.99 14.72
N ARG A 328 7.67 -17.98 13.83
CA ARG A 328 8.69 -18.34 12.85
C ARG A 328 8.02 -18.57 11.51
N VAL A 329 8.64 -18.07 10.45
CA VAL A 329 8.33 -18.43 9.07
C VAL A 329 9.61 -18.76 8.32
N SER A 330 9.60 -19.82 7.53
CA SER A 330 10.75 -20.30 6.76
C SER A 330 10.45 -20.29 5.27
N PHE A 331 11.47 -20.04 4.46
CA PHE A 331 11.40 -20.02 3.00
C PHE A 331 12.58 -20.78 2.40
N ASN A 332 12.36 -21.39 1.24
CA ASN A 332 13.47 -21.79 0.38
C ASN A 332 14.09 -20.51 -0.21
N VAL A 333 15.42 -20.41 -0.17
CA VAL A 333 16.15 -19.33 -0.81
C VAL A 333 16.24 -19.65 -2.31
N PRO A 334 15.75 -18.77 -3.20
CA PRO A 334 15.85 -18.99 -4.63
C PRO A 334 17.31 -19.20 -5.06
N PRO A 335 17.58 -20.06 -6.07
CA PRO A 335 18.92 -20.19 -6.64
C PRO A 335 19.49 -18.83 -7.05
N GLU A 336 20.82 -18.71 -7.04
CA GLU A 336 21.54 -17.49 -7.40
C GLU A 336 21.27 -16.28 -6.49
N THR A 337 20.62 -16.46 -5.33
CA THR A 337 20.47 -15.37 -4.36
C THR A 337 21.79 -15.05 -3.68
N THR A 338 22.16 -13.76 -3.63
CA THR A 338 23.34 -13.27 -2.91
C THR A 338 22.98 -12.65 -1.57
N GLU A 339 21.87 -11.91 -1.52
CA GLU A 339 21.49 -11.13 -0.35
C GLU A 339 20.02 -11.29 0.02
N PHE A 340 19.78 -11.31 1.34
CA PHE A 340 18.47 -11.05 1.93
C PHE A 340 18.46 -9.64 2.51
N GLN A 341 17.41 -8.88 2.20
CA GLN A 341 17.23 -7.51 2.70
C GLN A 341 15.82 -7.31 3.26
N ALA A 342 15.71 -6.55 4.35
CA ALA A 342 14.42 -6.18 4.94
C ALA A 342 14.56 -4.89 5.79
N GLU A 343 13.43 -4.37 6.24
CA GLU A 343 13.33 -3.31 7.24
C GLU A 343 12.53 -3.83 8.44
N LEU A 344 13.14 -3.79 9.62
CA LEU A 344 12.55 -4.28 10.87
C LEU A 344 11.77 -3.15 11.53
N ALA A 345 10.47 -3.33 11.74
CA ALA A 345 9.64 -2.35 12.43
C ALA A 345 8.42 -2.99 13.07
N LEU A 346 7.82 -2.33 14.06
CA LEU A 346 6.46 -2.67 14.45
C LEU A 346 5.46 -1.84 13.65
N ASP A 347 4.28 -2.42 13.41
CA ASP A 347 3.19 -1.73 12.75
C ASP A 347 2.83 -0.43 13.48
N SER A 348 2.46 0.61 12.74
CA SER A 348 1.95 1.88 13.27
C SER A 348 0.89 1.72 14.38
N ARG A 349 0.07 0.66 14.31
CA ARG A 349 -0.98 0.33 15.29
C ARG A 349 -0.45 -0.16 16.63
N ALA A 350 0.81 -0.62 16.71
CA ALA A 350 1.45 -0.99 17.96
C ALA A 350 1.67 0.24 18.88
N GLY A 351 1.68 1.45 18.32
CA GLY A 351 1.92 2.69 19.07
C GLY A 351 3.23 2.62 19.84
N LYS A 352 3.21 2.90 21.14
CA LYS A 352 4.36 2.73 22.05
C LYS A 352 4.26 1.46 22.91
N ARG A 353 3.36 0.53 22.55
CA ARG A 353 2.99 -0.62 23.39
C ARG A 353 3.77 -1.89 23.04
N GLY A 354 4.03 -2.12 21.76
CA GLY A 354 4.76 -3.30 21.30
C GLY A 354 6.27 -3.17 21.44
N SER A 355 6.92 -4.32 21.60
CA SER A 355 8.37 -4.45 21.55
C SER A 355 8.77 -5.89 21.25
N VAL A 356 9.63 -6.08 20.25
CA VAL A 356 10.05 -7.42 19.80
C VAL A 356 11.55 -7.49 19.57
N THR A 357 12.07 -8.71 19.49
CA THR A 357 13.40 -9.00 18.92
C THR A 357 13.24 -9.77 17.62
N TYR A 358 14.07 -9.46 16.63
CA TYR A 358 14.08 -10.13 15.33
C TYR A 358 15.32 -11.02 15.23
N HIS A 359 15.13 -12.23 14.72
CA HIS A 359 16.21 -13.18 14.52
C HIS A 359 16.11 -13.79 13.14
N VAL A 360 17.27 -14.05 12.52
CA VAL A 360 17.34 -14.77 11.24
C VAL A 360 18.20 -16.01 11.45
N PHE A 361 17.66 -17.15 11.01
CA PHE A 361 18.37 -18.41 10.95
C PHE A 361 18.50 -18.84 9.49
N VAL A 362 19.59 -19.51 9.17
CA VAL A 362 19.83 -20.07 7.83
C VAL A 362 20.18 -21.54 7.93
N LYS A 363 19.91 -22.26 6.86
CA LYS A 363 20.27 -23.66 6.67
C LYS A 363 20.96 -23.82 5.32
N LYS A 364 22.14 -24.43 5.32
CA LYS A 364 22.84 -24.86 4.09
C LYS A 364 22.47 -26.32 3.79
N ALA A 365 22.82 -26.80 2.59
CA ALA A 365 22.62 -28.20 2.21
C ALA A 365 23.17 -29.15 3.29
N ASP A 366 22.31 -30.06 3.77
CA ASP A 366 22.59 -31.06 4.82
C ASP A 366 23.08 -30.50 6.17
N GLY A 367 22.87 -29.21 6.44
CA GLY A 367 23.26 -28.57 7.70
C GLY A 367 22.10 -28.35 8.69
N ASP A 368 22.45 -27.98 9.92
CA ASP A 368 21.48 -27.52 10.94
C ASP A 368 21.16 -26.03 10.80
N TRP A 369 20.02 -25.61 11.35
CA TRP A 369 19.65 -24.20 11.44
C TRP A 369 20.66 -23.43 12.31
N THR A 370 21.28 -22.41 11.73
CA THR A 370 22.26 -21.56 12.42
C THR A 370 21.76 -20.13 12.49
N SER A 371 21.85 -19.50 13.67
CA SER A 371 21.52 -18.07 13.82
C SER A 371 22.61 -17.22 13.16
N VAL A 372 22.20 -16.30 12.29
CA VAL A 372 23.11 -15.35 11.61
C VAL A 372 22.83 -13.90 11.97
N PHE A 373 21.70 -13.64 12.62
CA PHE A 373 21.32 -12.30 13.04
C PHE A 373 20.40 -12.36 14.25
N ALA A 374 20.62 -11.42 15.17
CA ALA A 374 19.72 -11.07 16.27
C ALA A 374 19.70 -9.55 16.42
N SER A 375 18.52 -8.94 16.43
CA SER A 375 18.38 -7.50 16.63
C SER A 375 18.45 -7.12 18.12
N PRO A 376 18.76 -5.85 18.45
CA PRO A 376 18.34 -5.29 19.73
C PRO A 376 16.79 -5.29 19.83
N VAL A 377 16.26 -4.92 21.00
CA VAL A 377 14.81 -4.72 21.15
C VAL A 377 14.37 -3.57 20.25
N ILE A 378 13.45 -3.86 19.33
CA ILE A 378 12.80 -2.87 18.48
C ILE A 378 11.45 -2.52 19.10
N ARG A 379 11.14 -1.24 19.18
CA ARG A 379 9.91 -0.74 19.83
C ARG A 379 8.97 -0.10 18.83
N GLY A 380 7.68 -0.14 19.16
CA GLY A 380 6.69 0.61 18.40
C GLY A 380 7.02 2.10 18.33
N SER A 381 6.71 2.72 17.18
CA SER A 381 7.04 4.11 16.83
C SER A 381 8.52 4.42 16.55
N GLU A 382 9.45 3.47 16.74
CA GLU A 382 10.82 3.62 16.27
C GLU A 382 10.88 3.55 14.74
N ARG A 383 11.88 4.22 14.15
CA ARG A 383 12.11 4.16 12.70
C ARG A 383 12.47 2.74 12.28
N PRO A 384 12.11 2.31 11.06
CA PRO A 384 12.51 1.00 10.57
C PRO A 384 14.03 0.83 10.61
N VAL A 385 14.49 -0.34 11.04
CA VAL A 385 15.92 -0.69 11.10
C VAL A 385 16.26 -1.53 9.87
N PRO A 386 17.16 -1.08 8.99
CA PRO A 386 17.53 -1.83 7.80
C PRO A 386 18.35 -3.08 8.18
N LEU A 387 18.05 -4.19 7.51
CA LEU A 387 18.77 -5.46 7.60
C LEU A 387 19.26 -5.86 6.21
N ARG A 388 20.55 -6.22 6.11
CA ARG A 388 21.16 -6.80 4.91
C ARG A 388 22.04 -7.96 5.34
N LEU A 389 21.81 -9.15 4.77
CA LEU A 389 22.54 -10.38 5.08
C LEU A 389 23.01 -11.03 3.78
N ASN A 390 24.27 -11.47 3.74
CA ASN A 390 24.75 -12.36 2.68
C ASN A 390 24.15 -13.76 2.94
N VAL A 391 23.48 -14.31 1.92
CA VAL A 391 22.83 -15.64 1.97
C VAL A 391 23.29 -16.52 0.81
N GLU A 392 24.45 -16.24 0.23
CA GLU A 392 25.05 -17.06 -0.82
C GLU A 392 25.29 -18.49 -0.32
N GLY A 393 24.79 -19.46 -1.10
CA GLY A 393 24.86 -20.89 -0.75
C GLY A 393 23.95 -21.32 0.41
N VAL A 394 23.04 -20.46 0.88
CA VAL A 394 21.96 -20.83 1.80
C VAL A 394 20.83 -21.49 1.02
N GLU A 395 20.28 -22.58 1.54
CA GLU A 395 19.14 -23.30 0.95
C GLU A 395 17.82 -22.83 1.56
N GLN A 396 17.78 -22.59 2.87
CA GLN A 396 16.60 -22.12 3.58
C GLN A 396 16.92 -20.99 4.55
N LEU A 397 15.99 -20.06 4.67
CA LEU A 397 16.06 -18.93 5.61
C LEU A 397 14.80 -18.90 6.46
N ALA A 398 14.97 -18.70 7.77
CA ALA A 398 13.88 -18.57 8.73
C ALA A 398 13.92 -17.21 9.41
N LEU A 399 12.78 -16.54 9.37
CA LEU A 399 12.51 -15.29 10.07
C LEU A 399 11.80 -15.63 11.38
N VAL A 400 12.34 -15.15 12.50
CA VAL A 400 11.80 -15.40 13.84
C VAL A 400 11.58 -14.07 14.55
N VAL A 401 10.42 -13.92 15.18
CA VAL A 401 10.12 -12.78 16.05
C VAL A 401 10.03 -13.29 17.47
N GLY A 402 10.90 -12.82 18.34
CA GLY A 402 10.85 -13.03 19.79
C GLY A 402 10.05 -11.93 20.49
N MET A 403 9.47 -12.24 21.64
CA MET A 403 8.94 -11.22 22.54
C MET A 403 10.07 -10.40 23.17
N ALA A 404 9.75 -9.20 23.65
CA ALA A 404 10.65 -8.42 24.50
C ALA A 404 9.90 -7.97 25.75
N ASP A 405 9.75 -6.66 25.94
CA ASP A 405 9.04 -6.15 27.11
C ASP A 405 7.54 -6.38 26.98
N ARG A 406 6.87 -6.51 28.13
CA ARG A 406 5.39 -6.65 28.20
C ARG A 406 4.86 -7.88 27.44
N ALA A 407 5.67 -8.94 27.39
CA ALA A 407 5.34 -10.21 26.75
C ALA A 407 4.90 -9.98 25.30
N THR A 408 3.67 -10.35 24.91
CA THR A 408 3.16 -10.30 23.52
C THR A 408 2.29 -9.07 23.23
N ILE A 409 2.25 -8.09 24.14
CA ILE A 409 1.30 -6.97 24.07
C ILE A 409 1.60 -6.06 22.88
N ALA A 410 0.70 -6.08 21.89
CA ALA A 410 0.79 -5.26 20.68
C ALA A 410 2.08 -5.49 19.86
N ASP A 411 2.62 -6.71 19.92
CA ASP A 411 3.75 -7.15 19.13
C ASP A 411 3.34 -7.44 17.68
N TYR A 412 2.98 -6.37 16.97
CA TYR A 412 2.63 -6.40 15.57
C TYR A 412 3.89 -6.17 14.74
N ALA A 413 4.75 -7.19 14.70
CA ALA A 413 6.03 -7.15 14.01
C ALA A 413 5.83 -7.14 12.49
N ASN A 414 6.61 -6.34 11.78
CA ASN A 414 6.63 -6.28 10.32
C ASN A 414 8.08 -6.44 9.83
N TRP A 415 8.29 -7.40 8.94
CA TRP A 415 9.47 -7.48 8.06
C TRP A 415 9.14 -6.73 6.77
N LEU A 416 9.34 -5.41 6.78
CA LEU A 416 8.97 -4.50 5.70
C LEU A 416 9.91 -4.66 4.50
N ASP A 417 9.36 -4.64 3.28
CA ASP A 417 10.10 -4.84 2.02
C ASP A 417 11.06 -6.04 2.04
N ALA A 418 10.72 -7.11 2.78
CA ALA A 418 11.54 -8.31 2.88
C ALA A 418 11.69 -8.98 1.51
N ARG A 419 12.94 -9.15 1.06
CA ARG A 419 13.27 -9.58 -0.31
C ARG A 419 14.61 -10.31 -0.42
N PHE A 420 14.72 -11.12 -1.45
CA PHE A 420 15.96 -11.69 -1.96
C PHE A 420 16.47 -10.91 -3.17
N LEU A 421 17.78 -10.71 -3.25
CA LEU A 421 18.46 -10.16 -4.41
C LEU A 421 19.20 -11.28 -5.15
N LEU A 422 18.88 -11.43 -6.43
CA LEU A 422 19.54 -12.39 -7.31
C LEU A 422 20.86 -11.83 -7.85
N HIS A 423 21.87 -12.69 -7.92
CA HIS A 423 23.06 -12.46 -8.72
C HIS A 423 22.63 -12.38 -10.18
N ARG A 424 22.89 -11.25 -10.84
CA ARG A 424 22.87 -11.26 -12.30
C ARG A 424 24.18 -11.87 -12.75
N ALA A 425 24.15 -13.04 -13.38
CA ALA A 425 25.22 -13.45 -14.26
C ALA A 425 25.49 -12.27 -15.23
N LYS A 426 26.76 -11.86 -15.29
CA LYS A 426 27.23 -10.69 -16.05
C LYS A 426 26.83 -10.71 -17.52
#